data_AF-F6Y6R0-F1
#
_entry.id   AF-F6Y6R0-F1
#
_cell.length_a   1.000
_cell.length_b   1.000
_cell.length_c   1.000
_cell.angle_alpha   90.00
_cell.angle_beta   90.00
_cell.angle_gamma   90.00
#
_symmetry.space_group_name_H-M   'P 1'
#
loop_
_entity.id
_entity.type
_entity.pdbx_description
1 polymer ?
#
loop_
_entity_poly.entity_id
_entity_poly.type
_entity_poly.pdbx_seq_one_letter_code
_entity_poly.pdbx_strand_id
1 'polypeptide(L)'
;MTSHSTLEDKRRFTGVPCNCKPYYTPVCGSNGVTYRSLCVARCLGLAHHHIQPGACSQLDPCISNPCPSRERCIATPRVCLTRTNRCQQYECLPRNKQCPRLLSSAILPQSRKAFKHRRRQLDYQDILSSSHFFSNSDYLSKNNAVCDVNNKQYDNICKLVRSRRFKKISHKGNCDAACPSDGSRRVCGHDHVTYNSSCVAMATGIFPDYVGPCRPISYGTDGELSTCAGVKCAALSNPGCKPVTPPGSCCPICAGLLRVLVSTPHLMAIPQRSWKGPVTVRDIVWILRRHLNVLECATYGQLTTEGDLVIMTLSTIDKPSLLQTKACSSEAERLSRLINSRSPTLTSDLILSTLTAATWTSTDKDSSSSYMTSSLMTWVLALIAHYLCWYVT
;
A
#
# COMPACT_ATOMS: atom_id res chain seq x y z
N MET A 1 -44.30 3.37 16.55
CA MET A 1 -44.68 3.89 15.22
C MET A 1 -43.47 3.72 14.31
N THR A 2 -43.67 3.04 13.19
CA THR A 2 -42.66 2.55 12.24
C THR A 2 -41.93 3.69 11.53
N SER A 3 -40.61 3.65 11.53
CA SER A 3 -39.76 4.59 10.80
C SER A 3 -39.72 4.24 9.30
N HIS A 4 -40.60 4.87 8.52
CA HIS A 4 -40.44 4.93 7.07
C HIS A 4 -39.23 5.81 6.73
N SER A 5 -38.03 5.23 6.70
CA SER A 5 -36.91 5.84 5.97
C SER A 5 -37.19 5.74 4.48
N THR A 6 -37.28 6.89 3.80
CA THR A 6 -37.56 6.94 2.36
C THR A 6 -36.36 6.39 1.56
N LEU A 7 -36.65 5.73 0.43
CA LEU A 7 -35.65 5.22 -0.52
C LEU A 7 -34.70 6.31 -1.05
N GLU A 8 -35.05 7.59 -0.91
CA GLU A 8 -34.22 8.73 -1.30
C GLU A 8 -33.10 9.03 -0.29
N ASP A 9 -33.32 8.82 1.00
CA ASP A 9 -32.26 9.00 2.01
C ASP A 9 -31.23 7.86 1.99
N LYS A 10 -31.64 6.62 1.64
CA LYS A 10 -30.68 5.54 1.34
C LYS A 10 -29.84 5.79 0.08
N ARG A 11 -30.33 6.60 -0.87
CA ARG A 11 -29.57 7.01 -2.07
C ARG A 11 -28.56 8.12 -1.80
N ARG A 12 -28.63 8.82 -0.65
CA ARG A 12 -27.70 9.90 -0.28
C ARG A 12 -26.38 9.43 0.30
N PHE A 13 -26.33 8.23 0.87
CA PHE A 13 -25.10 7.57 1.28
C PHE A 13 -24.66 6.58 0.19
N THR A 14 -24.20 7.10 -0.95
CA THR A 14 -23.30 6.31 -1.77
C THR A 14 -22.07 6.06 -0.89
N GLY A 15 -21.72 4.81 -0.56
CA GLY A 15 -20.49 4.43 0.19
C GLY A 15 -19.19 4.78 -0.55
N VAL A 16 -19.19 5.91 -1.25
CA VAL A 16 -18.18 6.52 -2.08
C VAL A 16 -17.99 7.93 -1.53
N PRO A 17 -16.74 8.37 -1.31
CA PRO A 17 -16.50 9.69 -0.75
C PRO A 17 -17.08 10.80 -1.63
N CYS A 18 -17.42 11.92 -0.99
CA CYS A 18 -17.77 13.19 -1.64
C CYS A 18 -19.07 13.19 -2.46
N ASN A 19 -20.05 12.35 -2.11
CA ASN A 19 -21.33 12.23 -2.82
C ASN A 19 -21.16 11.93 -4.32
N CYS A 20 -20.04 11.31 -4.70
CA CYS A 20 -19.78 10.93 -6.08
C CYS A 20 -20.64 9.72 -6.49
N LYS A 21 -21.14 9.72 -7.72
CA LYS A 21 -21.89 8.58 -8.26
C LYS A 21 -21.08 7.27 -8.18
N PRO A 22 -21.75 6.11 -8.01
CA PRO A 22 -21.07 4.84 -7.84
C PRO A 22 -20.52 4.21 -9.14
N TYR A 23 -20.57 4.90 -10.28
CA TYR A 23 -19.98 4.38 -11.52
C TYR A 23 -18.45 4.19 -11.40
N TYR A 24 -17.92 3.17 -12.07
CA TYR A 24 -16.50 2.87 -12.15
C TYR A 24 -15.99 3.20 -13.55
N THR A 25 -15.36 4.36 -13.67
CA THR A 25 -14.72 4.86 -14.90
C THR A 25 -13.34 5.37 -14.48
N PRO A 26 -12.34 4.46 -14.37
CA PRO A 26 -11.11 4.76 -13.66
C PRO A 26 -10.30 5.85 -14.34
N VAL A 27 -9.59 6.62 -13.53
CA VAL A 27 -8.64 7.65 -13.97
C VAL A 27 -7.33 7.50 -13.21
N CYS A 28 -6.22 7.80 -13.87
CA CYS A 28 -4.90 7.76 -13.26
C CYS A 28 -4.48 9.17 -12.85
N GLY A 29 -4.17 9.35 -11.56
CA GLY A 29 -3.61 10.60 -11.05
C GLY A 29 -2.11 10.70 -11.31
N SER A 30 -1.59 11.92 -11.37
CA SER A 30 -0.14 12.21 -11.50
C SER A 30 0.69 11.72 -10.31
N ASN A 31 0.04 11.30 -9.22
CA ASN A 31 0.61 10.65 -8.05
C ASN A 31 0.68 9.11 -8.19
N GLY A 32 0.27 8.54 -9.32
CA GLY A 32 0.29 7.08 -9.56
C GLY A 32 -0.86 6.32 -8.91
N VAL A 33 -1.87 7.00 -8.38
CA VAL A 33 -3.08 6.38 -7.82
C VAL A 33 -4.14 6.24 -8.89
N THR A 34 -4.74 5.04 -8.99
CA THR A 34 -5.95 4.83 -9.79
C THR A 34 -7.16 5.24 -8.97
N TYR A 35 -7.89 6.25 -9.42
CA TYR A 35 -9.15 6.66 -8.82
C TYR A 35 -10.30 6.02 -9.57
N ARG A 36 -11.32 5.56 -8.85
CA ARG A 36 -12.53 4.93 -9.41
C ARG A 36 -13.30 5.81 -10.40
N SER A 37 -13.20 7.14 -10.25
CA SER A 37 -13.82 8.10 -11.17
C SER A 37 -13.15 9.46 -11.10
N LEU A 38 -13.37 10.28 -12.14
CA LEU A 38 -12.92 11.67 -12.19
C LEU A 38 -13.47 12.51 -11.03
N CYS A 39 -14.71 12.27 -10.59
CA CYS A 39 -15.34 12.95 -9.46
C CYS A 39 -14.53 12.74 -8.17
N VAL A 40 -14.19 11.47 -7.89
CA VAL A 40 -13.45 11.11 -6.67
C VAL A 40 -12.03 11.70 -6.72
N ALA A 41 -11.35 11.61 -7.87
CA ALA A 41 -10.03 12.21 -8.03
C ALA A 41 -10.02 13.73 -7.74
N ARG A 42 -11.01 14.46 -8.29
CA ARG A 42 -11.15 15.91 -8.06
C ARG A 42 -11.49 16.25 -6.62
N CYS A 43 -12.36 15.46 -5.99
CA CYS A 43 -12.69 15.67 -4.58
C CYS A 43 -11.46 15.56 -3.68
N LEU A 44 -10.56 14.62 -3.97
CA LEU A 44 -9.31 14.41 -3.23
C LEU A 44 -8.20 15.40 -3.65
N GLY A 45 -8.63 16.55 -4.22
CA GLY A 45 -7.81 17.71 -4.53
C GLY A 45 -6.96 17.60 -5.79
N LEU A 46 -7.17 16.62 -6.67
CA LEU A 46 -6.43 16.57 -7.94
C LEU A 46 -7.00 17.56 -8.95
N ALA A 47 -6.12 18.42 -9.46
CA ALA A 47 -6.44 19.31 -10.56
C ALA A 47 -6.64 18.52 -11.86
N HIS A 48 -7.43 19.06 -12.79
CA HIS A 48 -7.78 18.35 -14.03
C HIS A 48 -6.55 17.92 -14.87
N HIS A 49 -5.52 18.76 -14.94
CA HIS A 49 -4.28 18.47 -15.68
C HIS A 49 -3.39 17.39 -15.03
N HIS A 50 -3.70 17.01 -13.78
CA HIS A 50 -3.03 15.93 -13.06
C HIS A 50 -3.76 14.59 -13.21
N ILE A 51 -4.74 14.49 -14.11
CA ILE A 51 -5.59 13.30 -14.25
C ILE A 51 -5.61 12.86 -15.70
N GLN A 52 -5.39 11.57 -15.94
CA GLN A 52 -5.49 10.93 -17.26
C GLN A 52 -6.60 9.86 -17.26
N PRO A 53 -7.31 9.65 -18.39
CA PRO A 53 -8.28 8.57 -18.51
C PRO A 53 -7.64 7.19 -18.37
N GLY A 54 -8.36 6.24 -17.78
CA GLY A 54 -7.91 4.85 -17.59
C GLY A 54 -7.20 4.60 -16.27
N ALA A 55 -7.00 3.33 -15.91
CA ALA A 55 -6.27 2.95 -14.71
C ALA A 55 -4.76 3.11 -14.90
N CYS A 56 -4.02 3.40 -13.82
CA CYS A 56 -2.56 3.57 -13.91
C CYS A 56 -1.84 2.30 -14.41
N SER A 57 -2.37 1.10 -14.17
CA SER A 57 -1.80 -0.16 -14.68
C SER A 57 -1.92 -0.34 -16.19
N GLN A 58 -2.83 0.40 -16.83
CA GLN A 58 -3.05 0.34 -18.28
C GLN A 58 -2.12 1.30 -19.03
N LEU A 59 -1.52 2.26 -18.31
CA LEU A 59 -0.62 3.24 -18.87
C LEU A 59 0.81 2.68 -18.88
N ASP A 60 1.39 2.55 -20.06
CA ASP A 60 2.81 2.18 -20.18
C ASP A 60 3.68 3.43 -20.18
N PRO A 61 4.40 3.74 -19.09
CA PRO A 61 5.25 4.92 -19.01
C PRO A 61 6.46 4.84 -19.96
N CYS A 62 6.77 3.66 -20.49
CA CYS A 62 7.90 3.46 -21.40
C CYS A 62 7.56 3.65 -22.88
N ILE A 63 6.28 3.86 -23.23
CA ILE A 63 5.85 3.92 -24.65
C ILE A 63 6.48 5.09 -25.40
N SER A 64 6.70 6.22 -24.73
CA SER A 64 7.30 7.43 -25.31
C SER A 64 8.84 7.39 -25.35
N ASN A 65 9.46 6.26 -25.01
CA ASN A 65 10.91 6.11 -24.88
C ASN A 65 11.56 7.23 -24.04
N PRO A 66 11.16 7.39 -22.76
CA PRO A 66 11.60 8.53 -21.94
C PRO A 66 13.06 8.43 -21.48
N CYS A 67 13.77 7.34 -21.79
CA CYS A 67 15.14 7.11 -21.35
C CYS A 67 16.15 7.40 -22.47
N PRO A 68 17.37 7.87 -22.12
CA PRO A 68 18.48 8.03 -23.04
C PRO A 68 18.83 6.75 -23.82
N SER A 69 19.45 6.89 -24.99
CA SER A 69 19.72 5.77 -25.93
C SER A 69 20.57 4.62 -25.35
N ARG A 70 21.38 4.87 -24.32
CA ARG A 70 22.24 3.87 -23.64
C ARG A 70 21.54 3.16 -22.47
N GLU A 71 20.32 3.55 -22.17
CA GLU A 71 19.52 3.05 -21.08
C GLU A 71 18.27 2.35 -21.62
N ARG A 72 17.58 1.66 -20.73
CA ARG A 72 16.34 0.98 -21.03
C ARG A 72 15.31 1.35 -20.00
N CYS A 73 14.14 1.73 -20.47
CA CYS A 73 13.01 2.03 -19.62
C CYS A 73 12.43 0.74 -19.04
N ILE A 74 12.29 0.70 -17.71
CA ILE A 74 11.56 -0.30 -16.96
C ILE A 74 10.36 0.38 -16.32
N ALA A 75 9.15 -0.10 -16.60
CA ALA A 75 7.96 0.36 -15.90
C ALA A 75 8.04 -0.08 -14.42
N THR A 76 7.83 0.87 -13.52
CA THR A 76 7.93 0.68 -12.08
C THR A 76 6.76 1.41 -11.41
N PRO A 77 5.55 0.82 -11.44
CA PRO A 77 4.35 1.44 -10.86
C PRO A 77 4.57 1.76 -9.39
N ARG A 78 4.27 3.00 -8.99
CA ARG A 78 4.45 3.47 -7.61
C ARG A 78 3.46 4.57 -7.27
N VAL A 79 3.07 4.64 -6.01
CA VAL A 79 2.16 5.65 -5.48
C VAL A 79 2.96 6.67 -4.68
N CYS A 80 2.95 7.93 -5.11
CA CYS A 80 3.62 9.04 -4.45
C CYS A 80 2.71 9.73 -3.44
N LEU A 81 3.28 10.04 -2.27
CA LEU A 81 2.63 10.75 -1.18
C LEU A 81 2.84 12.26 -1.28
N THR A 82 3.89 12.72 -1.97
CA THR A 82 4.10 14.14 -2.29
C THR A 82 3.49 14.51 -3.64
N ARG A 83 2.97 15.74 -3.75
CA ARG A 83 2.29 16.26 -4.97
C ARG A 83 3.16 17.22 -5.80
N THR A 84 4.36 17.56 -5.32
CA THR A 84 5.19 18.65 -5.86
C THR A 84 5.99 18.28 -7.11
N ASN A 85 6.16 16.99 -7.42
CA ASN A 85 6.87 16.49 -8.59
C ASN A 85 6.04 15.42 -9.33
N ARG A 86 6.26 15.25 -10.64
CA ARG A 86 5.65 14.13 -11.38
C ARG A 86 6.09 12.81 -10.75
N CYS A 87 5.12 11.98 -10.34
CA CYS A 87 5.41 10.67 -9.77
C CYS A 87 5.98 9.76 -10.85
N GLN A 88 7.30 9.64 -10.91
CA GLN A 88 7.98 8.91 -11.98
C GLN A 88 7.61 7.43 -11.93
N GLN A 89 6.86 6.96 -12.93
CA GLN A 89 6.36 5.58 -13.03
C GLN A 89 7.34 4.62 -13.73
N TYR A 90 8.58 5.04 -14.00
CA TYR A 90 9.58 4.25 -14.69
C TYR A 90 10.99 4.50 -14.17
N GLU A 91 11.89 3.56 -14.42
CA GLU A 91 13.32 3.69 -14.17
C GLU A 91 14.10 3.46 -15.46
N CYS A 92 15.18 4.22 -15.63
CA CYS A 92 16.10 4.03 -16.73
C CYS A 92 17.31 3.23 -16.25
N LEU A 93 17.48 2.01 -16.77
CA LEU A 93 18.56 1.12 -16.38
C LEU A 93 19.64 1.02 -17.48
N PRO A 94 20.94 1.06 -17.12
CA PRO A 94 22.04 0.95 -18.08
C PRO A 94 22.01 -0.38 -18.85
N ARG A 95 22.17 -0.31 -20.17
CA ARG A 95 22.25 -1.52 -21.05
C ARG A 95 23.63 -2.17 -21.10
N ASN A 96 24.64 -1.54 -20.50
CA ASN A 96 26.03 -1.93 -20.63
C ASN A 96 26.45 -2.97 -19.57
N LYS A 97 27.67 -3.51 -19.71
CA LYS A 97 28.24 -4.48 -18.76
C LYS A 97 28.48 -3.91 -17.35
N GLN A 98 28.46 -2.58 -17.20
CA GLN A 98 28.65 -1.91 -15.91
C GLN A 98 27.35 -1.79 -15.11
N CYS A 99 26.19 -2.20 -15.65
CA CYS A 99 24.90 -2.18 -14.94
C CYS A 99 24.98 -2.66 -13.47
N PRO A 100 25.62 -3.81 -13.13
CA PRO A 100 25.76 -4.22 -11.74
C PRO A 100 26.58 -3.25 -10.88
N ARG A 101 27.68 -2.71 -11.42
CA ARG A 101 28.54 -1.75 -10.71
C ARG A 101 27.82 -0.42 -10.48
N LEU A 102 27.15 0.08 -11.52
CA LEU A 102 26.43 1.36 -11.49
C LEU A 102 25.26 1.33 -10.51
N LEU A 103 24.58 0.19 -10.42
CA LEU A 103 23.47 0.00 -9.47
C LEU A 103 23.98 -0.28 -8.05
N SER A 104 25.15 -0.94 -7.89
CA SER A 104 25.76 -1.13 -6.56
C SER A 104 26.28 0.16 -5.90
N SER A 105 26.57 1.20 -6.70
CA SER A 105 27.02 2.50 -6.19
C SER A 105 25.90 3.43 -5.72
N ALA A 106 24.64 3.01 -5.85
CA ALA A 106 23.44 3.77 -5.50
C ALA A 106 23.11 3.76 -3.98
N ILE A 107 24.14 3.81 -3.12
CA ILE A 107 24.00 3.64 -1.66
C ILE A 107 23.46 4.89 -0.97
N LEU A 108 22.46 4.70 -0.09
CA LEU A 108 21.91 5.67 0.86
C LEU A 108 23.01 6.55 1.51
N PRO A 109 22.78 7.86 1.75
CA PRO A 109 23.79 8.79 2.25
C PRO A 109 24.42 8.47 3.62
N GLN A 110 23.91 7.47 4.35
CA GLN A 110 24.21 7.27 5.77
C GLN A 110 25.42 6.36 6.07
N SER A 111 26.10 5.79 5.07
CA SER A 111 27.34 5.02 5.29
C SER A 111 28.56 5.67 4.61
N ARG A 112 28.91 6.90 5.01
CA ARG A 112 30.17 7.54 4.58
C ARG A 112 31.34 7.06 5.46
N LYS A 113 32.09 6.07 4.98
CA LYS A 113 33.56 6.06 5.19
C LYS A 113 34.21 6.50 3.88
N ALA A 114 35.16 7.44 4.00
CA ALA A 114 35.67 8.31 2.94
C ALA A 114 36.23 7.59 1.70
N PHE A 115 35.79 8.00 0.50
CA PHE A 115 36.41 7.63 -0.78
C PHE A 115 36.93 8.87 -1.52
N LYS A 116 38.15 8.75 -2.08
CA LYS A 116 39.09 9.85 -2.37
C LYS A 116 39.10 10.37 -3.82
N HIS A 117 38.10 10.08 -4.66
CA HIS A 117 38.10 10.52 -6.07
C HIS A 117 36.81 11.26 -6.49
N ARG A 118 36.91 12.60 -6.52
CA ARG A 118 35.81 13.57 -6.62
C ARG A 118 35.22 13.86 -8.02
N ARG A 119 35.78 13.40 -9.16
CA ARG A 119 35.40 13.94 -10.50
C ARG A 119 34.57 13.05 -11.43
N ARG A 120 34.40 11.75 -11.16
CA ARG A 120 33.48 10.87 -11.95
C ARG A 120 32.22 10.46 -11.16
N GLN A 121 31.99 11.10 -10.01
CA GLN A 121 30.97 10.73 -9.03
C GLN A 121 29.64 11.50 -9.19
N LEU A 122 29.57 12.46 -10.13
CA LEU A 122 28.44 13.40 -10.27
C LEU A 122 27.34 12.94 -11.23
N ASP A 123 27.57 11.96 -12.12
CA ASP A 123 26.56 11.48 -13.08
C ASP A 123 25.66 10.36 -12.53
N TYR A 124 26.00 9.76 -11.38
CA TYR A 124 25.28 8.62 -10.79
C TYR A 124 24.71 8.91 -9.40
N GLN A 125 24.72 10.18 -8.98
CA GLN A 125 24.06 10.63 -7.73
C GLN A 125 22.53 10.71 -7.86
N ASP A 126 21.96 10.42 -9.02
CA ASP A 126 20.50 10.42 -9.23
C ASP A 126 19.83 9.09 -8.85
N ILE A 127 20.60 8.13 -8.32
CA ILE A 127 20.12 6.78 -7.98
C ILE A 127 19.84 6.65 -6.46
N LEU A 128 19.85 7.76 -5.71
CA LEU A 128 19.65 7.77 -4.25
C LEU A 128 18.22 8.16 -3.85
N SER A 129 17.24 7.43 -4.36
CA SER A 129 16.01 7.25 -3.61
C SER A 129 15.85 5.77 -3.34
N SER A 130 15.48 5.40 -2.11
CA SER A 130 15.03 4.03 -1.81
C SER A 130 13.76 3.63 -2.57
N SER A 131 13.28 4.51 -3.46
CA SER A 131 12.17 4.29 -4.38
C SER A 131 12.57 3.50 -5.64
N HIS A 132 13.82 3.04 -5.76
CA HIS A 132 14.13 2.08 -6.81
C HIS A 132 13.33 0.77 -6.59
N PHE A 133 12.60 0.34 -7.62
CA PHE A 133 11.90 -0.94 -7.70
C PHE A 133 12.83 -2.12 -7.36
N PHE A 134 14.14 -1.91 -7.55
CA PHE A 134 15.22 -2.77 -7.11
C PHE A 134 16.06 -2.03 -6.05
N SER A 135 16.07 -2.51 -4.82
CA SER A 135 16.91 -1.97 -3.74
C SER A 135 18.40 -2.29 -3.96
N ASN A 136 19.32 -1.64 -3.25
CA ASN A 136 20.76 -1.96 -3.28
C ASN A 136 21.07 -3.45 -2.95
N SER A 137 20.24 -4.08 -2.13
CA SER A 137 20.32 -5.52 -1.83
C SER A 137 20.00 -6.39 -3.07
N ASP A 138 19.15 -5.86 -3.96
CA ASP A 138 18.66 -6.52 -5.17
C ASP A 138 19.71 -6.59 -6.30
N TYR A 139 20.82 -5.88 -6.13
CA TYR A 139 21.90 -5.84 -7.12
C TYR A 139 23.16 -6.59 -6.69
N LEU A 140 23.32 -6.82 -5.37
CA LEU A 140 24.52 -7.42 -4.77
C LEU A 140 24.39 -8.93 -4.51
N SER A 141 23.18 -9.46 -4.32
CA SER A 141 22.97 -10.90 -4.16
C SER A 141 22.90 -11.60 -5.53
N LYS A 142 23.61 -12.73 -5.66
CA LYS A 142 23.52 -13.65 -6.82
C LYS A 142 22.10 -14.21 -7.03
N ASN A 143 21.18 -14.04 -6.07
CA ASN A 143 19.82 -14.59 -6.07
C ASN A 143 18.70 -13.55 -6.25
N ASN A 144 18.90 -12.51 -7.07
CA ASN A 144 17.87 -11.51 -7.36
C ASN A 144 17.21 -11.73 -8.72
N ALA A 145 16.68 -12.94 -8.90
CA ALA A 145 16.04 -13.32 -10.15
C ALA A 145 14.88 -12.36 -10.50
N VAL A 146 14.64 -12.21 -11.80
CA VAL A 146 13.47 -11.51 -12.33
C VAL A 146 12.80 -12.36 -13.39
N CYS A 147 11.48 -12.29 -13.44
CA CYS A 147 10.67 -12.95 -14.45
C CYS A 147 10.16 -11.91 -15.45
N ASP A 148 10.32 -12.17 -16.75
CA ASP A 148 9.73 -11.32 -17.79
C ASP A 148 8.28 -11.71 -18.12
N VAL A 149 7.59 -10.88 -18.90
CA VAL A 149 6.18 -11.10 -19.30
C VAL A 149 5.95 -12.38 -20.11
N ASN A 150 7.01 -13.03 -20.59
CA ASN A 150 6.95 -14.30 -21.31
C ASN A 150 7.34 -15.50 -20.43
N ASN A 151 7.33 -15.34 -19.09
CA ASN A 151 7.75 -16.33 -18.10
C ASN A 151 9.21 -16.78 -18.27
N LYS A 152 10.07 -15.94 -18.85
CA LYS A 152 11.50 -16.24 -18.92
C LYS A 152 12.22 -15.65 -17.71
N GLN A 153 12.93 -16.51 -16.99
CA GLN A 153 13.73 -16.14 -15.83
C GLN A 153 15.09 -15.57 -16.24
N TYR A 154 15.54 -14.56 -15.52
CA TYR A 154 16.88 -13.99 -15.60
C TYR A 154 17.46 -13.90 -14.19
N ASP A 155 18.77 -14.11 -14.03
CA ASP A 155 19.42 -14.07 -12.71
C ASP A 155 19.31 -12.70 -12.03
N ASN A 156 19.16 -11.64 -12.81
CA ASN A 156 18.95 -10.27 -12.32
C ASN A 156 18.44 -9.36 -13.44
N ILE A 157 17.98 -8.18 -13.03
CA ILE A 157 17.46 -7.16 -13.94
C ILE A 157 18.50 -6.68 -14.97
N CYS A 158 19.79 -6.64 -14.63
CA CYS A 158 20.83 -6.27 -15.60
C CYS A 158 20.94 -7.28 -16.75
N LYS A 159 20.75 -8.58 -16.49
CA LYS A 159 20.68 -9.60 -17.55
C LYS A 159 19.46 -9.39 -18.44
N LEU A 160 18.30 -9.08 -17.87
CA LEU A 160 17.08 -8.73 -18.62
C LEU A 160 17.31 -7.48 -19.51
N VAL A 161 17.85 -6.40 -18.94
CA VAL A 161 18.07 -5.11 -19.61
C VAL A 161 19.18 -5.16 -20.66
N ARG A 162 20.09 -6.12 -20.58
CA ARG A 162 21.11 -6.33 -21.63
C ARG A 162 20.64 -7.30 -22.73
N SER A 163 19.55 -8.04 -22.50
CA SER A 163 19.01 -8.96 -23.50
C SER A 163 18.68 -8.23 -24.80
N ARG A 164 19.12 -8.80 -25.93
CA ARG A 164 18.79 -8.31 -27.28
C ARG A 164 17.29 -8.42 -27.55
N ARG A 165 16.64 -9.44 -26.99
CA ARG A 165 15.18 -9.63 -27.00
C ARG A 165 14.63 -9.16 -25.66
N PHE A 166 14.74 -7.87 -25.40
CA PHE A 166 14.14 -7.31 -24.20
C PHE A 166 12.64 -7.63 -24.16
N LYS A 167 12.17 -8.03 -22.99
CA LYS A 167 10.75 -8.08 -22.68
C LYS A 167 10.54 -7.32 -21.37
N LYS A 168 9.33 -6.76 -21.23
CA LYS A 168 8.94 -6.07 -20.00
C LYS A 168 9.10 -7.02 -18.82
N ILE A 169 9.47 -6.48 -17.67
CA ILE A 169 9.45 -7.25 -16.43
C ILE A 169 8.00 -7.59 -16.09
N SER A 170 7.76 -8.81 -15.65
CA SER A 170 6.48 -9.24 -15.06
C SER A 170 6.53 -9.00 -13.56
N HIS A 171 7.47 -9.65 -12.86
CA HIS A 171 7.66 -9.49 -11.43
C HIS A 171 9.10 -9.78 -11.01
N LYS A 172 9.44 -9.37 -9.79
CA LYS A 172 10.68 -9.74 -9.11
C LYS A 172 10.58 -11.16 -8.56
N GLY A 173 11.71 -11.86 -8.48
CA GLY A 173 11.80 -13.25 -8.02
C GLY A 173 11.93 -14.23 -9.18
N ASN A 174 11.99 -15.52 -8.83
CA ASN A 174 12.00 -16.62 -9.79
C ASN A 174 10.68 -16.67 -10.55
N CYS A 175 10.68 -17.17 -11.78
CA CYS A 175 9.43 -17.46 -12.46
C CYS A 175 8.74 -18.65 -11.77
N ASP A 176 7.45 -18.53 -11.50
CA ASP A 176 6.65 -19.57 -10.85
C ASP A 176 5.47 -19.92 -11.75
N ALA A 177 5.22 -21.21 -11.97
CA ALA A 177 4.05 -21.70 -12.70
C ALA A 177 2.73 -21.30 -12.01
N ALA A 178 2.76 -21.08 -10.69
CA ALA A 178 1.63 -20.54 -9.95
C ALA A 178 1.31 -19.09 -10.31
N CYS A 179 2.28 -18.38 -10.89
CA CYS A 179 2.22 -16.96 -11.21
C CYS A 179 2.47 -16.68 -12.70
N PRO A 180 1.56 -17.12 -13.57
CA PRO A 180 1.71 -16.94 -15.01
C PRO A 180 1.60 -15.45 -15.38
N SER A 181 2.50 -15.00 -16.27
CA SER A 181 2.55 -13.62 -16.73
C SER A 181 1.54 -13.30 -17.85
N ASP A 182 0.85 -14.32 -18.37
CA ASP A 182 -0.11 -14.24 -19.48
C ASP A 182 -1.49 -13.67 -19.08
N GLY A 183 -1.73 -13.44 -17.79
CA GLY A 183 -3.00 -12.94 -17.29
C GLY A 183 -4.09 -14.00 -17.14
N SER A 184 -3.75 -15.29 -17.20
CA SER A 184 -4.68 -16.39 -16.93
C SER A 184 -5.16 -16.46 -15.48
N ARG A 185 -4.35 -15.94 -14.54
CA ARG A 185 -4.64 -15.92 -13.09
C ARG A 185 -4.72 -14.51 -12.52
N ARG A 186 -5.48 -13.63 -13.20
CA ARG A 186 -5.67 -12.24 -12.78
C ARG A 186 -6.21 -12.15 -11.34
N VAL A 187 -5.82 -11.08 -10.66
CA VAL A 187 -6.32 -10.73 -9.32
C VAL A 187 -6.69 -9.26 -9.25
N CYS A 188 -7.66 -8.93 -8.42
CA CYS A 188 -7.91 -7.56 -8.01
C CYS A 188 -7.06 -7.26 -6.79
N GLY A 189 -6.23 -6.22 -6.85
CA GLY A 189 -5.49 -5.72 -5.70
C GLY A 189 -6.40 -4.94 -4.75
N HIS A 190 -5.96 -4.80 -3.51
CA HIS A 190 -6.63 -3.94 -2.51
C HIS A 190 -6.63 -2.45 -2.90
N ASP A 191 -5.86 -2.06 -3.94
CA ASP A 191 -5.84 -0.74 -4.57
C ASP A 191 -6.85 -0.61 -5.74
N HIS A 192 -7.73 -1.60 -5.92
CA HIS A 192 -8.71 -1.69 -7.00
C HIS A 192 -8.12 -1.74 -8.41
N VAL A 193 -6.88 -2.21 -8.53
CA VAL A 193 -6.20 -2.45 -9.80
C VAL A 193 -6.19 -3.94 -10.13
N THR A 194 -6.47 -4.28 -11.39
CA THR A 194 -6.34 -5.65 -11.87
C THR A 194 -4.90 -5.95 -12.26
N TYR A 195 -4.33 -6.98 -11.68
CA TYR A 195 -2.99 -7.49 -11.96
C TYR A 195 -3.05 -8.82 -12.71
N ASN A 196 -2.06 -9.10 -13.56
CA ASN A 196 -2.00 -10.35 -14.35
C ASN A 196 -1.88 -11.61 -13.47
N SER A 197 -1.25 -11.48 -12.29
CA SER A 197 -1.18 -12.54 -11.28
C SER A 197 -0.95 -11.97 -9.89
N SER A 198 -1.18 -12.80 -8.86
CA SER A 198 -0.90 -12.46 -7.47
C SER A 198 0.57 -12.09 -7.23
N CYS A 199 1.52 -12.76 -7.88
CA CYS A 199 2.94 -12.42 -7.77
C CYS A 199 3.24 -11.02 -8.32
N VAL A 200 2.61 -10.61 -9.43
CA VAL A 200 2.80 -9.26 -9.98
C VAL A 200 2.28 -8.23 -8.97
N ALA A 201 1.07 -8.42 -8.43
CA ALA A 201 0.51 -7.54 -7.40
C ALA A 201 1.46 -7.42 -6.20
N MET A 202 1.84 -8.55 -5.60
CA MET A 202 2.70 -8.58 -4.42
C MET A 202 4.10 -8.02 -4.68
N ALA A 203 4.68 -8.26 -5.87
CA ALA A 203 5.98 -7.68 -6.24
C ALA A 203 5.93 -6.15 -6.39
N THR A 204 4.76 -5.60 -6.73
CA THR A 204 4.52 -4.15 -6.72
C THR A 204 4.20 -3.58 -5.33
N GLY A 205 4.07 -4.44 -4.31
CA GLY A 205 3.77 -4.06 -2.92
C GLY A 205 2.28 -4.04 -2.58
N ILE A 206 1.43 -4.50 -3.51
CA ILE A 206 -0.03 -4.56 -3.33
C ILE A 206 -0.44 -5.99 -2.99
N PHE A 207 -1.21 -6.14 -1.91
CA PHE A 207 -1.76 -7.44 -1.54
C PHE A 207 -3.04 -7.72 -2.36
N PRO A 208 -3.22 -8.94 -2.91
CA PRO A 208 -4.45 -9.30 -3.64
C PRO A 208 -5.68 -9.33 -2.72
N ASP A 209 -6.80 -8.75 -3.17
CA ASP A 209 -8.11 -8.80 -2.50
C ASP A 209 -8.87 -10.07 -2.90
N TYR A 210 -9.09 -10.28 -4.21
CA TYR A 210 -9.74 -11.49 -4.73
C TYR A 210 -9.23 -11.91 -6.10
N VAL A 211 -9.53 -13.15 -6.47
CA VAL A 211 -9.19 -13.71 -7.78
C VAL A 211 -10.16 -13.20 -8.85
N GLY A 212 -9.61 -12.83 -10.01
CA GLY A 212 -10.33 -12.25 -11.13
C GLY A 212 -10.04 -10.75 -11.31
N PRO A 213 -10.58 -10.13 -12.37
CA PRO A 213 -10.48 -8.69 -12.56
C PRO A 213 -11.30 -7.94 -11.51
N CYS A 214 -10.88 -6.71 -11.21
CA CYS A 214 -11.64 -5.82 -10.35
C CYS A 214 -13.03 -5.54 -10.93
N ARG A 215 -14.05 -5.61 -10.07
CA ARG A 215 -15.45 -5.39 -10.43
C ARG A 215 -15.86 -3.94 -10.18
N PRO A 216 -16.75 -3.39 -11.04
CA PRO A 216 -17.42 -2.13 -10.76
C PRO A 216 -18.40 -2.29 -9.58
N ILE A 217 -18.71 -1.20 -8.89
CA ILE A 217 -19.72 -1.20 -7.83
C ILE A 217 -21.07 -1.59 -8.41
N SER A 218 -21.74 -2.56 -7.79
CA SER A 218 -23.07 -3.01 -8.17
C SER A 218 -24.04 -2.81 -7.01
N TYR A 219 -25.31 -2.57 -7.33
CA TYR A 219 -26.36 -2.55 -6.32
C TYR A 219 -26.62 -3.99 -5.87
N GLY A 220 -26.56 -4.24 -4.56
CA GLY A 220 -27.03 -5.50 -4.00
C GLY A 220 -28.54 -5.64 -4.16
N THR A 221 -29.05 -6.86 -3.98
CA THR A 221 -30.49 -7.16 -3.97
C THR A 221 -31.25 -6.37 -2.91
N ASP A 222 -30.53 -5.90 -1.88
CA ASP A 222 -31.10 -5.26 -0.70
C ASP A 222 -31.11 -3.72 -0.83
N GLY A 223 -30.78 -3.20 -2.03
CA GLY A 223 -30.68 -1.77 -2.31
C GLY A 223 -29.44 -1.09 -1.71
N GLU A 224 -28.57 -1.86 -1.06
CA GLU A 224 -27.32 -1.40 -0.48
C GLU A 224 -26.20 -1.41 -1.52
N LEU A 225 -25.35 -0.38 -1.49
CA LEU A 225 -24.27 -0.21 -2.46
C LEU A 225 -23.12 -1.17 -2.13
N SER A 226 -23.10 -2.35 -2.76
CA SER A 226 -22.06 -3.34 -2.52
C SER A 226 -21.00 -3.32 -3.63
N THR A 227 -19.80 -2.83 -3.30
CA THR A 227 -18.57 -2.95 -4.12
C THR A 227 -18.17 -4.42 -4.36
N CYS A 228 -18.76 -5.35 -3.62
CA CYS A 228 -18.30 -6.74 -3.51
C CYS A 228 -19.35 -7.77 -3.95
N ALA A 229 -20.43 -7.34 -4.62
CA ALA A 229 -21.46 -8.25 -5.12
C ALA A 229 -20.86 -9.37 -6.00
N GLY A 230 -21.10 -10.62 -5.59
CA GLY A 230 -20.62 -11.81 -6.28
C GLY A 230 -19.09 -11.99 -6.27
N VAL A 231 -18.35 -11.21 -5.48
CA VAL A 231 -16.94 -11.48 -5.21
C VAL A 231 -16.85 -12.75 -4.37
N LYS A 232 -16.04 -13.70 -4.82
CA LYS A 232 -15.75 -14.93 -4.08
C LYS A 232 -14.40 -14.77 -3.40
N CYS A 233 -14.42 -14.63 -2.09
CA CYS A 233 -13.21 -14.51 -1.30
C CYS A 233 -12.49 -15.85 -1.18
N ALA A 234 -11.15 -15.79 -1.19
CA ALA A 234 -10.33 -16.95 -0.86
C ALA A 234 -10.55 -17.34 0.61
N ALA A 235 -10.30 -18.62 0.93
CA ALA A 235 -10.26 -19.05 2.32
C ALA A 235 -9.17 -18.27 3.08
N LEU A 236 -9.45 -17.96 4.35
CA LEU A 236 -8.47 -17.33 5.23
C LEU A 236 -7.21 -18.20 5.31
N SER A 237 -6.04 -17.55 5.39
CA SER A 237 -4.76 -18.24 5.51
C SER A 237 -4.68 -19.11 6.76
N ASN A 238 -5.39 -18.73 7.82
CA ASN A 238 -5.68 -19.57 8.97
C ASN A 238 -7.16 -19.38 9.39
N PRO A 239 -8.00 -20.43 9.41
CA PRO A 239 -9.41 -20.32 9.80
C PRO A 239 -9.65 -19.87 11.25
N GLY A 240 -8.69 -20.05 12.15
CA GLY A 240 -8.77 -19.66 13.55
C GLY A 240 -8.34 -18.22 13.84
N CYS A 241 -7.90 -17.45 12.83
CA CYS A 241 -7.56 -16.05 13.01
C CYS A 241 -8.83 -15.19 13.15
N LYS A 242 -8.75 -14.04 13.83
CA LYS A 242 -9.80 -13.02 13.73
C LYS A 242 -9.59 -12.22 12.44
N PRO A 243 -10.47 -12.34 11.45
CA PRO A 243 -10.29 -11.65 10.18
C PRO A 243 -10.45 -10.13 10.33
N VAL A 244 -9.73 -9.39 9.52
CA VAL A 244 -9.90 -7.94 9.32
C VAL A 244 -10.11 -7.66 7.84
N THR A 245 -10.99 -6.73 7.51
CA THR A 245 -11.23 -6.29 6.13
C THR A 245 -10.65 -4.89 5.95
N PRO A 246 -9.61 -4.71 5.11
CA PRO A 246 -9.03 -3.39 4.88
C PRO A 246 -10.06 -2.42 4.27
N PRO A 247 -9.98 -1.11 4.55
CA PRO A 247 -10.94 -0.13 4.05
C PRO A 247 -11.01 -0.15 2.52
N GLY A 248 -12.23 -0.17 1.99
CA GLY A 248 -12.50 -0.23 0.55
C GLY A 248 -12.36 -1.62 -0.07
N SER A 249 -11.83 -2.63 0.65
CA SER A 249 -11.62 -3.98 0.10
C SER A 249 -12.81 -4.90 0.35
N CYS A 250 -12.87 -6.01 -0.39
CA CYS A 250 -13.99 -6.94 -0.32
C CYS A 250 -13.77 -8.09 0.64
N CYS A 251 -12.54 -8.62 0.68
CA CYS A 251 -12.26 -9.87 1.34
C CYS A 251 -11.55 -9.68 2.68
N PRO A 252 -11.97 -10.43 3.72
CA PRO A 252 -11.26 -10.47 4.98
C PRO A 252 -9.92 -11.19 4.85
N ILE A 253 -8.94 -10.77 5.64
CA ILE A 253 -7.60 -11.36 5.70
C ILE A 253 -7.15 -11.59 7.15
N CYS A 254 -6.24 -12.54 7.35
CA CYS A 254 -5.51 -12.69 8.63
C CYS A 254 -4.30 -11.75 8.64
N ALA A 255 -4.47 -10.54 9.17
CA ALA A 255 -3.43 -9.52 9.17
C ALA A 255 -3.52 -8.61 10.39
N GLY A 256 -2.38 -8.05 10.81
CA GLY A 256 -2.36 -6.83 11.61
C GLY A 256 -2.62 -5.62 10.72
N LEU A 257 -3.77 -4.97 10.87
CA LEU A 257 -4.15 -3.80 10.07
C LEU A 257 -3.78 -2.51 10.81
N LEU A 258 -2.96 -1.67 10.18
CA LEU A 258 -2.47 -0.40 10.70
C LEU A 258 -2.93 0.75 9.79
N ARG A 259 -3.74 1.67 10.29
CA ARG A 259 -4.08 2.94 9.60
C ARG A 259 -3.14 4.02 10.12
N VAL A 260 -2.33 4.59 9.24
CA VAL A 260 -1.28 5.56 9.56
C VAL A 260 -1.60 6.92 8.98
N LEU A 261 -1.50 7.94 9.83
CA LEU A 261 -1.59 9.34 9.44
C LEU A 261 -0.20 9.85 9.08
N VAL A 262 -0.08 10.38 7.85
CA VAL A 262 1.18 10.95 7.33
C VAL A 262 1.05 12.47 7.27
N SER A 263 1.99 13.18 7.89
CA SER A 263 2.04 14.65 7.84
C SER A 263 2.51 15.13 6.47
N THR A 264 1.57 15.58 5.64
CA THR A 264 1.90 16.16 4.33
C THR A 264 2.78 17.41 4.42
N PRO A 265 2.64 18.33 5.41
CA PRO A 265 3.56 19.46 5.54
C PRO A 265 5.00 19.01 5.84
N HIS A 266 5.20 18.04 6.74
CA HIS A 266 6.54 17.53 7.04
C HIS A 266 7.13 16.79 5.84
N LEU A 267 6.30 16.03 5.11
CA LEU A 267 6.72 15.34 3.90
C LEU A 267 7.20 16.32 2.81
N MET A 268 6.53 17.46 2.66
CA MET A 268 6.93 18.52 1.72
C MET A 268 8.15 19.32 2.18
N ALA A 269 8.43 19.34 3.49
CA ALA A 269 9.59 20.01 4.07
C ALA A 269 10.89 19.20 3.94
N ILE A 270 10.82 17.95 3.49
CA ILE A 270 12.00 17.11 3.27
C ILE A 270 12.92 17.75 2.22
N PRO A 271 14.17 18.11 2.56
CA PRO A 271 15.07 18.76 1.62
C PRO A 271 15.43 17.84 0.44
N GLN A 272 15.36 18.35 -0.78
CA GLN A 272 15.70 17.60 -2.00
C GLN A 272 17.16 17.09 -2.00
N ARG A 273 18.05 17.76 -1.24
CA ARG A 273 19.44 17.32 -1.04
C ARG A 273 19.54 16.04 -0.19
N SER A 274 18.60 15.85 0.72
CA SER A 274 18.54 14.69 1.62
C SER A 274 17.76 13.53 0.98
N TRP A 275 16.75 13.86 0.17
CA TRP A 275 15.93 12.88 -0.56
C TRP A 275 15.62 13.36 -1.97
N LYS A 276 16.12 12.64 -2.97
CA LYS A 276 15.86 12.98 -4.38
C LYS A 276 14.58 12.30 -4.85
N GLY A 277 13.55 13.10 -5.13
CA GLY A 277 12.30 12.60 -5.74
C GLY A 277 11.11 12.56 -4.76
N PRO A 278 9.94 12.12 -5.22
CA PRO A 278 8.76 12.00 -4.36
C PRO A 278 8.90 10.84 -3.36
N VAL A 279 8.34 10.99 -2.17
CA VAL A 279 8.22 9.89 -1.21
C VAL A 279 7.05 9.02 -1.62
N THR A 280 7.21 7.70 -1.62
CA THR A 280 6.18 6.75 -2.03
C THR A 280 5.62 5.94 -0.86
N VAL A 281 4.44 5.35 -1.05
CA VAL A 281 3.88 4.34 -0.12
C VAL A 281 4.88 3.21 0.11
N ARG A 282 5.54 2.77 -0.97
CA ARG A 282 6.54 1.71 -0.94
C ARG A 282 7.74 2.07 -0.06
N ASP A 283 8.18 3.33 -0.06
CA ASP A 283 9.29 3.78 0.80
C ASP A 283 8.95 3.60 2.28
N ILE A 284 7.76 4.05 2.70
CA ILE A 284 7.31 3.90 4.09
C ILE A 284 7.21 2.41 4.47
N VAL A 285 6.52 1.61 3.65
CA VAL A 285 6.33 0.17 3.91
C VAL A 285 7.66 -0.56 3.99
N TRP A 286 8.59 -0.26 3.08
CA TRP A 286 9.92 -0.87 3.03
C TRP A 286 10.78 -0.49 4.23
N ILE A 287 10.77 0.79 4.61
CA ILE A 287 11.53 1.25 5.77
C ILE A 287 10.96 0.64 7.06
N LEU A 288 9.63 0.64 7.24
CA LEU A 288 8.96 0.01 8.38
C LEU A 288 9.21 -1.50 8.47
N ARG A 289 9.36 -2.19 7.33
CA ARG A 289 9.71 -3.62 7.32
C ARG A 289 11.00 -3.92 8.07
N ARG A 290 11.99 -3.00 8.05
CA ARG A 290 13.26 -3.16 8.79
C ARG A 290 13.08 -3.09 10.30
N HIS A 291 11.92 -2.59 10.74
CA HIS A 291 11.54 -2.54 12.13
C HIS A 291 10.67 -3.72 12.55
N LEU A 292 10.45 -4.75 11.71
CA LEU A 292 9.83 -5.99 12.15
C LEU A 292 10.87 -6.88 12.87
N ASN A 293 10.47 -7.46 14.00
CA ASN A 293 11.29 -8.39 14.78
C ASN A 293 11.06 -9.85 14.37
N VAL A 294 10.01 -10.13 13.60
CA VAL A 294 9.63 -11.48 13.17
C VAL A 294 9.91 -11.62 11.67
N LEU A 295 10.80 -12.54 11.30
CA LEU A 295 11.27 -12.71 9.91
C LEU A 295 10.20 -13.30 8.99
N GLU A 296 9.29 -14.08 9.56
CA GLU A 296 8.14 -14.68 8.90
C GLU A 296 7.02 -13.67 8.61
N CYS A 297 7.19 -12.40 8.98
CA CYS A 297 6.22 -11.34 8.71
C CYS A 297 6.68 -10.42 7.58
N ALA A 298 5.71 -9.96 6.79
CA ALA A 298 5.92 -8.94 5.77
C ALA A 298 4.84 -7.86 5.88
N THR A 299 5.22 -6.64 5.55
CA THR A 299 4.33 -5.50 5.44
C THR A 299 4.00 -5.22 3.98
N TYR A 300 2.71 -4.96 3.73
CA TYR A 300 2.17 -4.45 2.47
C TYR A 300 1.46 -3.15 2.76
N GLY A 301 1.35 -2.24 1.80
CA GLY A 301 0.66 -0.99 2.07
C GLY A 301 0.08 -0.33 0.85
N GLN A 302 -0.95 0.46 1.11
CA GLN A 302 -1.72 1.13 0.09
C GLN A 302 -2.29 2.45 0.61
N LEU A 303 -2.69 3.31 -0.33
CA LEU A 303 -3.57 4.44 -0.03
C LEU A 303 -5.01 4.03 -0.25
N THR A 304 -5.86 4.30 0.73
CA THR A 304 -7.32 4.17 0.57
C THR A 304 -7.83 5.27 -0.36
N THR A 305 -9.07 5.12 -0.83
CA THR A 305 -9.78 6.19 -1.54
C THR A 305 -10.03 7.43 -0.68
N GLU A 306 -9.87 7.34 0.64
CA GLU A 306 -9.97 8.46 1.58
C GLU A 306 -8.61 9.14 1.83
N GLY A 307 -7.53 8.60 1.25
CA GLY A 307 -6.18 9.13 1.39
C GLY A 307 -5.43 8.61 2.62
N ASP A 308 -5.97 7.61 3.32
CA ASP A 308 -5.27 6.99 4.45
C ASP A 308 -4.19 6.02 3.97
N LEU A 309 -3.03 6.06 4.62
CA LEU A 309 -2.04 5.01 4.45
C LEU A 309 -2.42 3.82 5.31
N VAL A 310 -2.81 2.72 4.68
CA VAL A 310 -3.09 1.45 5.35
C VAL A 310 -1.93 0.50 5.12
N ILE A 311 -1.41 -0.06 6.21
CA ILE A 311 -0.35 -1.06 6.20
C ILE A 311 -0.91 -2.35 6.78
N MET A 312 -0.65 -3.45 6.09
CA MET A 312 -1.06 -4.78 6.48
C MET A 312 0.18 -5.60 6.80
N THR A 313 0.24 -6.18 8.00
CA THR A 313 1.31 -7.09 8.41
C THR A 313 0.79 -8.53 8.38
N LEU A 314 1.33 -9.36 7.48
CA LEU A 314 0.91 -10.75 7.26
C LEU A 314 2.09 -11.71 7.40
N SER A 315 1.78 -12.99 7.64
CA SER A 315 2.80 -14.04 7.55
C SER A 315 3.15 -14.35 6.09
N THR A 316 4.42 -14.62 5.83
CA THR A 316 4.94 -15.08 4.53
C THR A 316 4.90 -16.59 4.37
N ILE A 317 4.53 -17.33 5.43
CA ILE A 317 4.43 -18.79 5.43
C ILE A 317 3.14 -19.22 4.74
N ASP A 318 3.21 -20.27 3.92
CA ASP A 318 2.02 -20.92 3.37
C ASP A 318 1.28 -21.67 4.48
N LYS A 319 -0.02 -21.36 4.67
CA LYS A 319 -0.87 -21.87 5.76
C LYS A 319 -0.25 -21.73 7.16
N PRO A 320 -0.06 -20.49 7.66
CA PRO A 320 0.59 -20.24 8.94
C PRO A 320 -0.24 -20.77 10.10
N SER A 321 0.43 -21.11 11.22
CA SER A 321 -0.24 -21.43 12.48
C SER A 321 -0.90 -20.21 13.10
N LEU A 322 -1.83 -20.42 14.04
CA LEU A 322 -2.47 -19.31 14.75
C LEU A 322 -1.45 -18.43 15.45
N LEU A 323 -0.42 -19.03 16.07
CA LEU A 323 0.68 -18.31 16.71
C LEU A 323 1.44 -17.42 15.72
N GLN A 324 1.71 -17.91 14.51
CA GLN A 324 2.39 -17.14 13.46
C GLN A 324 1.54 -15.96 12.98
N THR A 325 0.22 -16.15 12.79
CA THR A 325 -0.68 -15.04 12.44
C THR A 325 -0.77 -14.00 13.55
N LYS A 326 -0.84 -14.43 14.81
CA LYS A 326 -0.85 -13.54 15.98
C LYS A 326 0.48 -12.78 16.12
N ALA A 327 1.62 -13.43 15.90
CA ALA A 327 2.92 -12.77 15.93
C ALA A 327 2.99 -11.60 14.94
N CYS A 328 2.51 -11.78 13.70
CA CYS A 328 2.46 -10.69 12.72
C CYS A 328 1.46 -9.58 13.09
N SER A 329 0.32 -9.93 13.70
CA SER A 329 -0.63 -8.95 14.24
C SER A 329 0.00 -8.12 15.38
N SER A 330 0.71 -8.78 16.31
CA SER A 330 1.42 -8.13 17.40
C SER A 330 2.56 -7.22 16.92
N GLU A 331 3.22 -7.55 15.80
CA GLU A 331 4.18 -6.65 15.19
C GLU A 331 3.51 -5.36 14.66
N ALA A 332 2.31 -5.44 14.08
CA ALA A 332 1.56 -4.24 13.68
C ALA A 332 1.18 -3.37 14.89
N GLU A 333 0.75 -3.99 15.99
CA GLU A 333 0.47 -3.30 17.25
C GLU A 333 1.73 -2.59 17.79
N ARG A 334 2.88 -3.28 17.78
CA ARG A 334 4.17 -2.73 18.23
C ARG A 334 4.59 -1.54 17.38
N LEU A 335 4.47 -1.64 16.05
CA LEU A 335 4.72 -0.52 15.14
C LEU A 335 3.79 0.67 15.44
N SER A 336 2.51 0.42 15.73
CA SER A 336 1.55 1.48 16.10
C SER A 336 2.01 2.25 17.34
N ARG A 337 2.48 1.53 18.36
CA ARG A 337 3.03 2.13 19.60
C ARG A 337 4.29 2.94 19.31
N LEU A 338 5.19 2.46 18.46
CA LEU A 338 6.40 3.20 18.09
C LEU A 338 6.09 4.51 17.36
N ILE A 339 5.10 4.52 16.47
CA ILE A 339 4.65 5.72 15.76
C ILE A 339 4.01 6.71 16.74
N ASN A 340 3.05 6.26 17.53
CA ASN A 340 2.30 7.12 18.45
C ASN A 340 3.18 7.69 19.58
N SER A 341 4.19 6.95 20.03
CA SER A 341 5.17 7.42 21.03
C SER A 341 6.29 8.27 20.44
N ARG A 342 6.28 8.51 19.12
CA ARG A 342 7.36 9.20 18.39
C ARG A 342 8.74 8.64 18.72
N SER A 343 8.85 7.32 18.77
CA SER A 343 10.08 6.62 19.14
C SER A 343 11.29 7.11 18.32
N PRO A 344 12.44 7.43 18.95
CA PRO A 344 13.68 7.80 18.25
C PRO A 344 14.14 6.76 17.22
N THR A 345 13.75 5.50 17.41
CA THR A 345 14.04 4.41 16.45
C THR A 345 13.37 4.63 15.09
N LEU A 346 12.22 5.31 15.06
CA LEU A 346 11.52 5.69 13.82
C LEU A 346 11.81 7.14 13.44
N THR A 347 11.75 8.08 14.39
CA THR A 347 11.85 9.52 14.10
C THR A 347 13.25 9.99 13.68
N SER A 348 14.28 9.15 13.88
CA SER A 348 15.62 9.37 13.31
C SER A 348 15.69 9.14 11.80
N ASP A 349 14.74 8.39 11.22
CA ASP A 349 14.60 8.26 9.77
C ASP A 349 13.74 9.41 9.22
N LEU A 350 14.27 10.10 8.21
CA LEU A 350 13.64 11.28 7.62
C LEU A 350 12.21 11.01 7.12
N ILE A 351 11.97 9.85 6.52
CA ILE A 351 10.66 9.48 5.99
C ILE A 351 9.71 9.08 7.12
N LEU A 352 10.17 8.23 8.04
CA LEU A 352 9.32 7.78 9.15
C LEU A 352 9.00 8.86 10.17
N SER A 353 9.84 9.90 10.28
CA SER A 353 9.56 11.08 11.11
C SER A 353 8.26 11.81 10.70
N THR A 354 7.76 11.57 9.48
CA THR A 354 6.52 12.17 8.99
C THR A 354 5.26 11.45 9.46
N LEU A 355 5.37 10.25 10.03
CA LEU A 355 4.24 9.49 10.57
C LEU A 355 3.80 10.11 11.90
N THR A 356 2.58 10.61 11.99
CA THR A 356 2.12 11.39 13.16
C THR A 356 1.26 10.59 14.12
N ALA A 357 0.48 9.65 13.61
CA ALA A 357 -0.37 8.79 14.41
C ALA A 357 -0.60 7.47 13.67
N ALA A 358 -0.89 6.42 14.40
CA ALA A 358 -1.30 5.14 13.84
C ALA A 358 -2.35 4.46 14.72
N THR A 359 -3.41 3.95 14.11
CA THR A 359 -4.38 3.10 14.78
C THR A 359 -4.26 1.68 14.26
N TRP A 360 -4.35 0.72 15.16
CA TRP A 360 -4.32 -0.70 14.82
C TRP A 360 -5.67 -1.33 15.15
N THR A 361 -6.13 -2.21 14.27
CA THR A 361 -7.34 -3.00 14.52
C THR A 361 -6.96 -4.27 15.27
N SER A 362 -7.39 -4.35 16.53
CA SER A 362 -7.11 -5.49 17.41
C SER A 362 -7.75 -6.78 16.92
N THR A 363 -6.94 -7.83 16.86
CA THR A 363 -7.39 -9.22 16.73
C THR A 363 -8.07 -9.76 18.00
N ASP A 364 -8.03 -9.06 19.13
CA ASP A 364 -8.43 -9.58 20.44
C ASP A 364 -9.28 -8.62 21.29
N LYS A 365 -9.89 -7.56 20.71
CA LYS A 365 -10.97 -6.87 21.44
C LYS A 365 -12.26 -7.68 21.35
N ASP A 366 -12.54 -8.40 22.43
CA ASP A 366 -13.90 -8.71 22.85
C ASP A 366 -14.74 -7.44 22.76
N SER A 367 -15.81 -7.51 21.98
CA SER A 367 -16.92 -6.59 22.08
C SER A 367 -17.66 -6.86 23.39
N SER A 368 -17.02 -6.55 24.50
CA SER A 368 -17.67 -6.30 25.78
C SER A 368 -17.67 -4.80 26.00
N SER A 369 -18.29 -4.06 25.06
CA SER A 369 -18.99 -2.85 25.47
C SER A 369 -20.18 -3.33 26.29
N SER A 370 -19.96 -3.52 27.59
CA SER A 370 -21.02 -3.40 28.56
C SER A 370 -21.55 -1.97 28.42
N TYR A 371 -22.56 -1.80 27.57
CA TYR A 371 -23.54 -0.75 27.76
C TYR A 371 -24.13 -1.02 29.14
N MET A 372 -23.57 -0.37 30.18
CA MET A 372 -24.32 -0.13 31.39
C MET A 372 -25.53 0.67 30.94
N THR A 373 -26.64 -0.02 30.76
CA THR A 373 -27.93 0.57 30.45
C THR A 373 -28.18 1.67 31.47
N SER A 374 -28.36 2.91 31.02
CA SER A 374 -28.48 4.12 31.86
C SER A 374 -29.70 4.11 32.81
N SER A 375 -30.46 3.01 32.85
CA SER A 375 -31.56 2.80 33.78
C SER A 375 -31.06 2.52 35.21
N LEU A 376 -30.04 1.69 35.42
CA LEU A 376 -29.58 1.38 36.79
C LEU A 376 -28.94 2.59 37.50
N MET A 377 -28.24 3.46 36.77
CA MET A 377 -27.64 4.66 37.33
C MET A 377 -28.68 5.72 37.74
N THR A 378 -29.83 5.77 37.05
CA THR A 378 -30.93 6.69 37.40
C THR A 378 -31.69 6.19 38.62
N TRP A 379 -31.88 4.88 38.78
CA TRP A 379 -32.48 4.29 40.00
C TRP A 379 -31.59 4.48 41.23
N VAL A 380 -30.27 4.33 41.10
CA VAL A 380 -29.34 4.53 42.22
C VAL A 380 -29.31 6.01 42.65
N LEU A 381 -29.30 6.95 41.71
CA LEU A 381 -29.35 8.38 42.03
C LEU A 381 -30.71 8.80 42.62
N ALA A 382 -31.81 8.20 42.17
CA ALA A 382 -33.14 8.44 42.75
C ALA A 382 -33.23 7.90 44.19
N LEU A 383 -32.68 6.73 44.47
CA LEU A 383 -32.64 6.16 45.83
C LEU A 383 -31.76 7.00 46.76
N ILE A 384 -30.61 7.50 46.30
CA ILE A 384 -29.75 8.39 47.07
C ILE A 384 -30.45 9.72 47.36
N ALA A 385 -31.16 10.30 46.38
CA ALA A 385 -31.95 11.51 46.59
C ALA A 385 -33.09 11.29 47.58
N HIS A 386 -33.76 10.14 47.54
CA HIS A 386 -34.83 9.80 48.47
C HIS A 386 -34.30 9.60 49.91
N TYR A 387 -33.11 9.00 50.05
CA TYR A 387 -32.46 8.80 51.35
C TYR A 387 -31.97 10.13 51.96
N LEU A 388 -31.45 11.04 51.13
CA LEU A 388 -31.04 12.37 51.57
C LEU A 388 -32.24 13.26 51.94
N CYS A 389 -33.39 13.10 51.27
CA CYS A 389 -34.61 13.84 51.60
C CYS A 389 -35.21 13.41 52.96
N TRP A 390 -35.06 12.14 53.34
CA TRP A 390 -35.52 11.62 54.63
C TRP A 390 -34.63 12.02 55.82
N TYR A 391 -33.38 12.42 55.57
CA TYR A 391 -32.44 12.81 56.63
C TYR A 391 -32.52 14.30 57.02
N VAL A 392 -33.36 15.08 56.34
CA VAL A 392 -33.48 16.56 56.51
C VAL A 392 -34.89 16.99 56.96
N THR A 393 -35.72 16.06 57.41
CA THR A 393 -36.98 16.33 58.12
C THR A 393 -37.00 15.54 59.41
#